data_AF-A0A1E3RBC0-F1
#
_entry.id   AF-A0A1E3RBC0-F1
#
_cell.length_a   1.000
_cell.length_b   1.000
_cell.length_c   1.000
_cell.angle_alpha   90.00
_cell.angle_beta   90.00
_cell.angle_gamma   90.00
#
_symmetry.space_group_name_H-M   'P 1'
#
loop_
_entity.id
_entity.type
_entity.pdbx_description
1 polymer ?
#
loop_
_entity_poly.entity_id
_entity_poly.type
_entity_poly.pdbx_seq_one_letter_code
_entity_poly.pdbx_strand_id
1 'polypeptide(L)'
;MADRAKVEQSVFDYLKPRIKQYETEHAELTRDVARSIAKVSAEADDRVADRRRALTRAMEQLGSCEQQAAEAAERGESGGDCGGYRRQVQQCEAELQRALRGRAMIAEAAAQFRHAQSRYTTKMSEILLDGRKLLRTAAERSEGYQKASTYVPTTTLLSGTGSSGGGILFDSGPSAGMGFGSAATSAGVAATSAPASWRDRPGVEVPSWIPAGYALIPLSAIADDGGITSTAAFADNPNKHPVADLRWAVNALDDVVIPAMERKDDPLDYLERRDAAEGRSGARSYAQTYRGFFGDDAVALSPLPDGTFDVTNGYHRIFLRREAHFDYVPARIIGG
;
A
#
# COMPACT_ATOMS: atom_id res chain seq x y z
N MET A 1 24.83 24.76 -31.67
CA MET A 1 25.13 23.73 -30.64
C MET A 1 25.40 24.32 -29.26
N ALA A 2 26.09 25.47 -29.14
CA ALA A 2 26.38 26.10 -27.84
C ALA A 2 25.13 26.46 -26.99
N ASP A 3 24.01 26.89 -27.61
CA ASP A 3 22.80 27.23 -26.85
C ASP A 3 22.09 26.03 -26.23
N ARG A 4 22.13 24.86 -26.89
CA ARG A 4 21.53 23.63 -26.35
C ARG A 4 22.25 23.16 -25.08
N ALA A 5 23.58 23.21 -25.07
CA ALA A 5 24.38 22.84 -23.91
C ALA A 5 24.14 23.79 -22.71
N LYS A 6 23.93 25.09 -22.97
CA LYS A 6 23.59 26.07 -21.93
C LYS A 6 22.19 25.82 -21.34
N VAL A 7 21.21 25.49 -22.17
CA VAL A 7 19.86 25.14 -21.72
C VAL A 7 19.90 23.88 -20.86
N GLU A 8 20.60 22.82 -21.32
CA GLU A 8 20.74 21.58 -20.56
C GLU A 8 21.43 21.83 -19.20
N GLN A 9 22.52 22.60 -19.16
CA GLN A 9 23.19 22.97 -17.91
C GLN A 9 22.28 23.74 -16.94
N SER A 10 21.50 24.71 -17.45
CA SER A 10 20.56 25.47 -16.62
C SER A 10 19.46 24.61 -15.99
N VAL A 11 19.02 23.55 -16.70
CA VAL A 11 18.07 22.57 -16.18
C VAL A 11 18.71 21.75 -15.05
N PHE A 12 19.97 21.32 -15.19
CA PHE A 12 20.66 20.61 -14.11
C PHE A 12 20.87 21.47 -12.86
N ASP A 13 21.28 22.73 -13.06
CA ASP A 13 21.50 23.68 -11.98
C ASP A 13 20.19 24.01 -11.24
N TYR A 14 19.05 23.93 -11.93
CA TYR A 14 17.72 24.03 -11.33
C TYR A 14 17.28 22.75 -10.59
N LEU A 15 17.47 21.57 -11.19
CA LEU A 15 16.94 20.30 -10.67
C LEU A 15 17.71 19.77 -9.44
N LYS A 16 19.04 19.92 -9.40
CA LYS A 16 19.87 19.45 -8.26
C LYS A 16 19.43 20.03 -6.90
N PRO A 17 19.32 21.36 -6.73
CA PRO A 17 18.91 21.93 -5.45
C PRO A 17 17.46 21.57 -5.10
N ARG A 18 16.57 21.42 -6.11
CA ARG A 18 15.19 20.97 -5.89
C ARG A 18 15.11 19.56 -5.33
N ILE A 19 15.86 18.60 -5.88
CA ILE A 19 15.92 17.22 -5.35
C ILE A 19 16.41 17.22 -3.90
N LYS A 20 17.46 17.98 -3.60
CA LYS A 20 17.98 18.11 -2.23
C LYS A 20 16.96 18.74 -1.28
N GLN A 21 16.24 19.77 -1.73
CA GLN A 21 15.16 20.39 -0.96
C GLN A 21 14.06 19.35 -0.63
N TYR A 22 13.60 18.60 -1.63
CA TYR A 22 12.59 17.55 -1.42
C TYR A 22 13.03 16.47 -0.43
N GLU A 23 14.31 16.07 -0.46
CA GLU A 23 14.87 15.12 0.51
C GLU A 23 14.81 15.66 1.95
N THR A 24 15.15 16.93 2.15
CA THR A 24 15.08 17.58 3.45
C THR A 24 13.63 17.68 3.95
N GLU A 25 12.72 18.20 3.12
CA GLU A 25 11.30 18.35 3.46
C GLU A 25 10.66 17.00 3.80
N HIS A 26 10.96 15.96 3.00
CA HIS A 26 10.49 14.60 3.26
C HIS A 26 11.01 14.05 4.59
N ALA A 27 12.28 14.26 4.91
CA ALA A 27 12.87 13.81 6.17
C ALA A 27 12.30 14.55 7.39
N GLU A 28 11.95 15.83 7.25
CA GLU A 28 11.29 16.61 8.30
C GLU A 28 9.86 16.14 8.53
N LEU A 29 9.07 16.00 7.46
CA LEU A 29 7.70 15.49 7.55
C LEU A 29 7.65 14.10 8.20
N THR A 30 8.58 13.21 7.82
CA THR A 30 8.71 11.87 8.41
C THR A 30 8.95 11.94 9.92
N ARG A 31 9.83 12.85 10.37
CA ARG A 31 10.12 13.08 11.80
C ARG A 31 8.91 13.67 12.53
N ASP A 32 8.21 14.61 11.93
CA ASP A 32 7.05 15.27 12.54
C ASP A 32 5.90 14.30 12.77
N VAL A 33 5.61 13.45 11.78
CA VAL A 33 4.57 12.43 11.94
C VAL A 33 4.96 11.40 13.00
N ALA A 34 6.21 10.95 13.02
CA ALA A 34 6.70 10.04 14.07
C ALA A 34 6.55 10.63 15.48
N ARG A 35 6.87 11.93 15.66
CA ARG A 35 6.65 12.66 16.92
C ARG A 35 5.18 12.74 17.30
N SER A 36 4.30 13.03 16.33
CA SER A 36 2.85 13.10 16.57
C SER A 36 2.29 11.75 17.03
N ILE A 37 2.67 10.64 16.38
CA ILE A 37 2.24 9.29 16.76
C ILE A 37 2.73 8.91 18.16
N ALA A 38 3.99 9.22 18.47
CA ALA A 38 4.55 8.98 19.79
C ALA A 38 3.79 9.75 20.88
N LYS A 39 3.45 11.02 20.63
CA LYS A 39 2.67 11.85 21.54
C LYS A 39 1.27 11.27 21.80
N VAL A 40 0.52 10.92 20.75
CA VAL A 40 -0.83 10.36 20.89
C VAL A 40 -0.80 9.00 21.61
N SER A 41 0.22 8.19 21.34
CA SER A 41 0.40 6.90 22.01
C SER A 41 0.69 7.07 23.50
N ALA A 42 1.55 8.03 23.87
CA ALA A 42 1.83 8.38 25.26
C ALA A 42 0.57 8.91 25.98
N GLU A 43 -0.21 9.79 25.35
CA GLU A 43 -1.48 10.28 25.91
C GLU A 43 -2.47 9.12 26.14
N ALA A 44 -2.52 8.12 25.26
CA ALA A 44 -3.37 6.94 25.44
C ALA A 44 -2.90 6.06 26.63
N ASP A 45 -1.59 5.86 26.78
CA ASP A 45 -1.00 5.15 27.91
C ASP A 45 -1.31 5.85 29.25
N ASP A 46 -1.16 7.19 29.29
CA ASP A 46 -1.46 8.01 30.46
C ASP A 46 -2.94 7.89 30.86
N ARG A 47 -3.85 7.94 29.87
CA ARG A 47 -5.29 7.76 30.12
C ARG A 47 -5.62 6.39 30.69
N VAL A 48 -4.96 5.32 30.22
CA VAL A 48 -5.13 3.98 30.80
C VAL A 48 -4.60 3.93 32.23
N ALA A 49 -3.44 4.52 32.50
CA ALA A 49 -2.88 4.60 33.85
C ALA A 49 -3.82 5.36 34.81
N ASP A 50 -4.39 6.49 34.38
CA ASP A 50 -5.37 7.26 35.14
C ASP A 50 -6.61 6.43 35.49
N ARG A 51 -7.16 5.69 34.52
CA ARG A 51 -8.34 4.83 34.75
C ARG A 51 -8.04 3.67 35.67
N ARG A 52 -6.84 3.07 35.60
CA ARG A 52 -6.39 2.06 36.57
C ARG A 52 -6.33 2.63 37.98
N ARG A 53 -5.72 3.80 38.16
CA ARG A 53 -5.66 4.49 39.46
C ARG A 53 -7.07 4.81 40.01
N ALA A 54 -7.99 5.22 39.14
CA ALA A 54 -9.37 5.48 39.53
C ALA A 54 -10.10 4.20 40.00
N LEU A 55 -9.92 3.08 39.29
CA LEU A 55 -10.47 1.79 39.68
C LEU A 55 -9.92 1.31 41.03
N THR A 56 -8.60 1.39 41.24
CA THR A 56 -7.98 1.04 42.52
C THR A 56 -8.58 1.83 43.69
N ARG A 57 -8.72 3.15 43.54
CA ARG A 57 -9.37 4.00 44.58
C ARG A 57 -10.82 3.60 44.83
N ALA A 58 -11.59 3.28 43.79
CA ALA A 58 -12.98 2.85 43.94
C ALA A 58 -13.07 1.49 44.68
N MET A 59 -12.16 0.57 44.41
CA MET A 59 -12.08 -0.72 45.11
C MET A 59 -11.69 -0.53 46.58
N GLU A 60 -10.74 0.35 46.89
CA GLU A 60 -10.36 0.69 48.28
C GLU A 60 -11.54 1.28 49.07
N GLN A 61 -12.31 2.18 48.43
CA GLN A 61 -13.52 2.77 49.03
C GLN A 61 -14.61 1.72 49.28
N LEU A 62 -14.83 0.81 48.33
CA LEU A 62 -15.76 -0.31 48.50
C LEU A 62 -15.34 -1.21 49.65
N GLY A 63 -14.06 -1.62 49.71
CA GLY A 63 -13.53 -2.45 50.78
C GLY A 63 -13.68 -1.79 52.16
N SER A 64 -13.44 -0.47 52.24
CA SER A 64 -13.63 0.30 53.47
C SER A 64 -15.11 0.33 53.91
N CYS A 65 -16.04 0.49 52.97
CA CYS A 65 -17.48 0.44 53.26
C CYS A 65 -17.91 -0.94 53.75
N GLU A 66 -17.44 -2.01 53.08
CA GLU A 66 -17.81 -3.39 53.43
C GLU A 66 -17.26 -3.78 54.81
N GLN A 67 -16.05 -3.32 55.15
CA GLN A 67 -15.48 -3.50 56.49
C GLN A 67 -16.32 -2.77 57.56
N GLN A 68 -16.68 -1.50 57.35
CA GLN A 68 -17.52 -0.74 58.29
C GLN A 68 -18.91 -1.37 58.45
N ALA A 69 -19.50 -1.88 57.37
CA ALA A 69 -20.78 -2.57 57.41
C ALA A 69 -20.70 -3.87 58.22
N ALA A 70 -19.60 -4.62 58.11
CA ALA A 70 -19.34 -5.80 58.92
C ALA A 70 -19.18 -5.46 60.41
N GLU A 71 -18.37 -4.45 60.74
CA GLU A 71 -18.18 -3.97 62.11
C GLU A 71 -19.47 -3.42 62.75
N ALA A 72 -20.36 -2.81 61.96
CA ALA A 72 -21.68 -2.39 62.41
C ALA A 72 -22.60 -3.59 62.71
N ALA A 73 -22.59 -4.60 61.84
CA ALA A 73 -23.37 -5.81 62.03
C ALA A 73 -22.96 -6.58 63.30
N GLU A 74 -21.66 -6.64 63.60
CA GLU A 74 -21.15 -7.22 64.86
C GLU A 74 -21.63 -6.48 66.11
N ARG A 75 -21.82 -5.15 66.01
CA ARG A 75 -22.39 -4.31 67.07
C ARG A 75 -23.92 -4.37 67.17
N GLY A 76 -24.58 -5.14 66.30
CA GLY A 76 -26.05 -5.21 66.22
C GLY A 76 -26.70 -3.97 65.59
N GLU A 77 -25.91 -3.14 64.90
CA GLU A 77 -26.39 -1.98 64.16
C GLU A 77 -26.74 -2.37 62.72
N SER A 78 -27.65 -1.64 62.09
CA SER A 78 -27.91 -1.80 60.65
C SER A 78 -26.69 -1.31 59.87
N GLY A 79 -25.96 -2.23 59.23
CA GLY A 79 -24.86 -1.91 58.32
C GLY A 79 -25.32 -1.00 57.18
N GLY A 80 -24.46 -0.05 56.79
CA GLY A 80 -24.73 0.87 55.68
C GLY A 80 -24.79 0.17 54.31
N ASP A 81 -25.59 0.69 53.38
CA ASP A 81 -25.69 0.17 52.01
C ASP A 81 -24.46 0.56 51.16
N CYS A 82 -23.59 -0.41 50.88
CA CYS A 82 -22.43 -0.23 50.00
C CYS A 82 -22.75 -0.30 48.49
N GLY A 83 -24.04 -0.36 48.11
CA GLY A 83 -24.48 -0.45 46.72
C GLY A 83 -24.01 0.72 45.83
N GLY A 84 -23.86 1.91 46.39
CA GLY A 84 -23.28 3.07 45.68
C GLY A 84 -21.84 2.82 45.23
N TYR A 85 -20.98 2.31 46.12
CA TYR A 85 -19.58 2.01 45.83
C TYR A 85 -19.43 0.86 44.82
N ARG A 86 -20.29 -0.17 44.90
CA ARG A 86 -20.29 -1.27 43.90
C ARG A 86 -20.58 -0.76 42.49
N ARG A 87 -21.58 0.13 42.34
CA ARG A 87 -21.88 0.76 41.04
C ARG A 87 -20.72 1.60 40.54
N GLN A 88 -20.02 2.31 41.44
CA GLN A 88 -18.85 3.11 41.09
C GLN A 88 -17.69 2.23 40.59
N VAL A 89 -17.41 1.10 41.23
CA VAL A 89 -16.41 0.12 40.77
C VAL A 89 -16.76 -0.37 39.36
N GLN A 90 -18.00 -0.81 39.15
CA GLN A 90 -18.47 -1.27 37.82
C GLN A 90 -18.32 -0.18 36.74
N GLN A 91 -18.61 1.09 37.08
CA GLN A 91 -18.41 2.20 36.16
C GLN A 91 -16.91 2.40 35.83
N CYS A 92 -16.04 2.38 36.84
CA CYS A 92 -14.59 2.51 36.63
C CYS A 92 -14.01 1.35 35.80
N GLU A 93 -14.48 0.12 36.01
CA GLU A 93 -14.12 -1.04 35.18
C GLU A 93 -14.53 -0.83 33.72
N ALA A 94 -15.79 -0.42 33.47
CA ALA A 94 -16.27 -0.17 32.13
C ALA A 94 -15.48 0.95 31.42
N GLU A 95 -15.12 2.01 32.15
CA GLU A 95 -14.29 3.10 31.62
C GLU A 95 -12.85 2.65 31.33
N LEU A 96 -12.26 1.82 32.19
CA LEU A 96 -10.94 1.24 31.94
C LEU A 96 -10.95 0.35 30.69
N GLN A 97 -11.98 -0.47 30.50
CA GLN A 97 -12.14 -1.30 29.30
C GLN A 97 -12.29 -0.46 28.03
N ARG A 98 -12.99 0.68 28.09
CA ARG A 98 -13.04 1.62 26.95
C ARG A 98 -11.67 2.24 26.66
N ALA A 99 -10.92 2.64 27.69
CA ALA A 99 -9.58 3.20 27.52
C ALA A 99 -8.59 2.18 26.92
N LEU A 100 -8.65 0.92 27.37
CA LEU A 100 -7.82 -0.17 26.83
C LEU A 100 -8.12 -0.43 25.35
N ARG A 101 -9.41 -0.45 24.96
CA ARG A 101 -9.79 -0.57 23.55
C ARG A 101 -9.30 0.61 22.71
N GLY A 102 -9.46 1.84 23.19
CA GLY A 102 -8.95 3.03 22.50
C GLY A 102 -7.43 3.00 22.30
N ARG A 103 -6.68 2.58 23.33
CA ARG A 103 -5.23 2.37 23.25
C ARG A 103 -4.86 1.31 22.20
N ALA A 104 -5.60 0.19 22.15
CA ALA A 104 -5.35 -0.86 21.16
C ALA A 104 -5.56 -0.36 19.72
N MET A 105 -6.64 0.39 19.47
CA MET A 105 -6.90 1.01 18.17
C MET A 105 -5.80 1.98 17.75
N ILE A 106 -5.29 2.80 18.68
CA ILE A 106 -4.17 3.72 18.41
C ILE A 106 -2.90 2.94 18.08
N ALA A 107 -2.61 1.87 18.81
CA ALA A 107 -1.42 1.04 18.57
C ALA A 107 -1.48 0.34 17.20
N GLU A 108 -2.65 -0.16 16.82
CA GLU A 108 -2.91 -0.76 15.51
C GLU A 108 -2.74 0.27 14.38
N ALA A 109 -3.39 1.42 14.49
CA ALA A 109 -3.26 2.51 13.52
C ALA A 109 -1.79 2.98 13.38
N ALA A 110 -1.06 3.08 14.50
CA ALA A 110 0.36 3.41 14.49
C ALA A 110 1.22 2.34 13.79
N ALA A 111 0.88 1.05 13.95
CA ALA A 111 1.56 -0.03 13.24
C ALA A 111 1.30 0.00 11.73
N GLN A 112 0.04 0.18 11.32
CA GLN A 112 -0.35 0.33 9.92
C GLN A 112 0.35 1.54 9.28
N PHE A 113 0.36 2.69 9.97
CA PHE A 113 1.05 3.88 9.50
C PHE A 113 2.56 3.64 9.32
N ARG A 114 3.24 3.02 10.29
CA ARG A 114 4.67 2.70 10.16
C ARG A 114 4.96 1.80 8.96
N HIS A 115 4.08 0.83 8.69
CA HIS A 115 4.21 -0.03 7.53
C HIS A 115 4.06 0.76 6.22
N ALA A 116 3.01 1.59 6.10
CA ALA A 116 2.80 2.44 4.95
C ALA A 116 3.95 3.45 4.74
N GLN A 117 4.43 4.07 5.83
CA GLN A 117 5.56 4.99 5.81
C GLN A 117 6.83 4.29 5.34
N SER A 118 7.13 3.08 5.82
CA SER A 118 8.26 2.29 5.34
C SER A 118 8.20 2.09 3.83
N ARG A 119 7.07 1.60 3.31
CA ARG A 119 6.87 1.41 1.86
C ARG A 119 7.05 2.70 1.06
N TYR A 120 6.46 3.79 1.53
CA TYR A 120 6.60 5.10 0.90
C TYR A 120 8.07 5.58 0.89
N THR A 121 8.79 5.45 2.01
CA THR A 121 10.19 5.85 2.11
C THR A 121 11.10 5.01 1.19
N THR A 122 10.83 3.71 1.05
CA THR A 122 11.53 2.84 0.10
C THR A 122 11.30 3.31 -1.34
N LYS A 123 10.04 3.54 -1.73
CA LYS A 123 9.70 3.99 -3.09
C LYS A 123 10.25 5.37 -3.41
N MET A 124 10.21 6.30 -2.44
CA MET A 124 10.83 7.61 -2.59
C MET A 124 12.35 7.48 -2.78
N SER A 125 13.02 6.61 -2.01
CA SER A 125 14.46 6.38 -2.15
C SER A 125 14.83 5.80 -3.51
N GLU A 126 14.02 4.88 -4.04
CA GLU A 126 14.14 4.31 -5.38
C GLU A 126 14.04 5.40 -6.47
N ILE A 127 12.98 6.22 -6.43
CA ILE A 127 12.76 7.33 -7.37
C ILE A 127 13.89 8.35 -7.30
N LEU A 128 14.36 8.71 -6.11
CA LEU A 128 15.46 9.66 -5.94
C LEU A 128 16.78 9.09 -6.47
N LEU A 129 17.03 7.79 -6.28
CA LEU A 129 18.21 7.12 -6.82
C LEU A 129 18.19 7.06 -8.35
N ASP A 130 17.04 6.72 -8.93
CA ASP A 130 16.82 6.74 -10.38
C ASP A 130 16.94 8.15 -10.97
N GLY A 131 16.34 9.15 -10.31
CA GLY A 131 16.49 10.55 -10.69
C GLY A 131 17.96 11.00 -10.68
N ARG A 132 18.72 10.64 -9.65
CA ARG A 132 20.18 10.93 -9.59
C ARG A 132 20.95 10.21 -10.69
N LYS A 133 20.60 8.95 -10.98
CA LYS A 133 21.22 8.17 -12.06
C LYS A 133 20.97 8.81 -13.41
N LEU A 134 19.73 9.20 -13.69
CA LEU A 134 19.35 9.93 -14.92
C LEU A 134 20.11 11.26 -15.03
N LEU A 135 20.18 12.04 -13.95
CA LEU A 135 20.94 13.28 -13.95
C LEU A 135 22.44 13.07 -14.19
N ARG A 136 23.02 12.01 -13.62
CA ARG A 136 24.43 11.66 -13.85
C ARG A 136 24.68 11.26 -15.30
N THR A 137 23.89 10.33 -15.84
CA THR A 137 24.02 9.88 -17.24
C THR A 137 23.82 11.03 -18.22
N ALA A 138 22.92 11.96 -17.91
CA ALA A 138 22.69 13.12 -18.77
C ALA A 138 23.84 14.15 -18.67
N ALA A 139 24.46 14.33 -17.49
CA ALA A 139 25.67 15.14 -17.32
C ALA A 139 26.90 14.53 -18.04
N GLU A 140 27.08 13.21 -17.99
CA GLU A 140 28.15 12.50 -18.73
C GLU A 140 27.99 12.68 -20.25
N ARG A 141 26.74 12.62 -20.75
CA ARG A 141 26.42 12.87 -22.16
C ARG A 141 26.74 14.32 -22.56
N SER A 142 26.34 15.30 -21.76
CA SER A 142 26.59 16.71 -22.08
C SER A 142 28.08 17.04 -22.07
N GLU A 143 28.85 16.49 -21.15
CA GLU A 143 30.32 16.61 -21.12
C GLU A 143 30.97 15.97 -22.36
N GLY A 144 30.49 14.79 -22.76
CA GLY A 144 30.92 14.13 -24.00
C GLY A 144 30.68 14.99 -25.24
N TYR A 145 29.51 15.63 -25.36
CA TYR A 145 29.22 16.55 -26.46
C TYR A 145 30.10 17.81 -26.42
N GLN A 146 30.36 18.37 -25.24
CA GLN A 146 31.25 19.52 -25.12
C GLN A 146 32.67 19.16 -25.59
N LYS A 147 33.22 18.03 -25.13
CA LYS A 147 34.54 17.51 -25.54
C LYS A 147 34.61 17.20 -27.04
N ALA A 148 33.54 16.64 -27.62
CA ALA A 148 33.47 16.41 -29.06
C ALA A 148 33.35 17.71 -29.87
N SER A 149 32.68 18.74 -29.34
CA SER A 149 32.54 20.03 -30.02
C SER A 149 33.80 20.89 -29.99
N THR A 150 34.67 20.72 -28.98
CA THR A 150 36.01 21.34 -28.95
C THR A 150 37.02 20.58 -29.80
N TYR A 151 36.71 19.33 -30.19
CA TYR A 151 37.48 18.56 -31.16
C TYR A 151 37.01 18.88 -32.60
N VAL A 152 37.27 20.11 -33.06
CA VAL A 152 37.25 20.40 -34.50
C VAL A 152 38.62 19.99 -35.03
N PRO A 153 38.75 18.95 -35.87
CA PRO A 153 39.99 18.75 -36.59
C PRO A 153 40.14 19.96 -37.50
N THR A 154 41.21 20.74 -37.31
CA THR A 154 41.64 21.78 -38.24
C THR A 154 41.90 21.10 -39.59
N THR A 155 40.86 20.98 -40.41
CA THR A 155 40.98 20.59 -41.81
C THR A 155 41.50 21.83 -42.52
N THR A 156 42.82 21.96 -42.50
CA THR A 156 43.55 22.89 -43.35
C THR A 156 43.36 22.46 -44.79
N LEU A 157 42.32 22.99 -45.44
CA LEU A 157 42.21 22.98 -46.89
C LEU A 157 43.11 24.08 -47.44
N LEU A 158 44.36 23.74 -47.80
CA LEU A 158 45.07 24.45 -48.87
C LEU A 158 46.22 23.62 -49.48
N SER A 159 45.92 23.05 -50.65
CA SER A 159 46.70 23.01 -51.89
C SER A 159 48.24 22.87 -51.84
N GLY A 160 48.73 21.72 -52.30
CA GLY A 160 50.13 21.50 -52.69
C GLY A 160 50.30 20.19 -53.46
N THR A 161 50.46 20.29 -54.77
CA THR A 161 50.72 19.23 -55.74
C THR A 161 51.93 18.34 -55.40
N GLY A 162 51.79 17.01 -55.50
CA GLY A 162 52.92 16.10 -55.37
C GLY A 162 52.56 14.63 -55.65
N SER A 163 53.08 14.13 -56.77
CA SER A 163 52.91 12.81 -57.38
C SER A 163 53.20 11.58 -56.49
N SER A 164 52.52 10.48 -56.83
CA SER A 164 52.99 9.08 -56.89
C SER A 164 52.47 8.06 -55.86
N GLY A 165 51.78 7.04 -56.38
CA GLY A 165 52.17 5.64 -56.15
C GLY A 165 51.31 4.78 -55.21
N GLY A 166 50.44 3.95 -55.83
CA GLY A 166 50.06 2.60 -55.36
C GLY A 166 49.12 2.51 -54.16
N GLY A 167 48.17 1.59 -54.05
CA GLY A 167 47.81 0.42 -54.85
C GLY A 167 46.59 -0.21 -54.18
N ILE A 168 45.72 -0.77 -55.01
CA ILE A 168 44.48 -1.47 -54.65
C ILE A 168 44.86 -2.89 -54.23
N LEU A 169 44.33 -3.41 -53.11
CA LEU A 169 44.10 -4.86 -52.93
C LEU A 169 42.83 -5.11 -52.10
N PHE A 170 41.84 -5.70 -52.76
CA PHE A 170 40.79 -6.54 -52.16
C PHE A 170 41.41 -7.88 -51.73
N ASP A 171 40.95 -8.50 -50.65
CA ASP A 171 40.80 -9.97 -50.63
C ASP A 171 39.69 -10.44 -49.68
N SER A 172 39.05 -11.52 -50.11
CA SER A 172 37.83 -12.15 -49.62
C SER A 172 38.17 -13.31 -48.66
N GLY A 173 37.19 -13.82 -47.88
CA GLY A 173 37.33 -15.01 -47.00
C GLY A 173 37.52 -16.36 -47.76
N PRO A 174 37.24 -17.57 -47.20
CA PRO A 174 36.57 -17.89 -45.93
C PRO A 174 37.03 -19.19 -45.16
N SER A 175 36.30 -19.51 -44.07
CA SER A 175 35.79 -20.84 -43.63
C SER A 175 36.46 -21.72 -42.55
N ALA A 176 35.61 -22.03 -41.54
CA ALA A 176 35.29 -23.33 -40.92
C ALA A 176 36.31 -24.11 -40.07
N GLY A 177 35.85 -24.53 -38.89
CA GLY A 177 36.43 -25.64 -38.11
C GLY A 177 35.84 -25.80 -36.70
N MET A 178 34.76 -26.58 -36.58
CA MET A 178 34.24 -27.08 -35.31
C MET A 178 35.20 -28.08 -34.64
N GLY A 179 35.18 -28.17 -33.30
CA GLY A 179 35.82 -29.25 -32.56
C GLY A 179 35.53 -29.22 -31.05
N PHE A 180 34.76 -30.20 -30.60
CA PHE A 180 34.23 -30.42 -29.25
C PHE A 180 35.29 -30.95 -28.25
N GLY A 181 35.07 -30.71 -26.96
CA GLY A 181 35.82 -31.36 -25.88
C GLY A 181 35.32 -30.98 -24.48
N SER A 182 34.45 -31.82 -23.92
CA SER A 182 33.91 -31.73 -22.55
C SER A 182 34.97 -31.92 -21.45
N ALA A 183 34.86 -31.15 -20.37
CA ALA A 183 35.21 -31.60 -19.02
C ALA A 183 34.34 -30.87 -18.00
N ALA A 184 33.56 -31.65 -17.26
CA ALA A 184 32.66 -31.21 -16.21
C ALA A 184 33.42 -30.95 -14.90
N THR A 185 33.06 -29.87 -14.21
CA THR A 185 33.10 -29.79 -12.76
C THR A 185 31.87 -29.04 -12.28
N SER A 186 31.02 -29.78 -11.60
CA SER A 186 29.76 -29.38 -10.97
C SER A 186 29.99 -28.39 -9.83
N ALA A 187 29.40 -27.19 -9.94
CA ALA A 187 29.09 -26.34 -8.80
C ALA A 187 27.68 -25.76 -9.01
N GLY A 188 26.75 -26.27 -8.19
CA GLY A 188 25.33 -25.91 -8.03
C GLY A 188 24.73 -24.86 -8.95
N VAL A 189 24.08 -25.31 -10.02
CA VAL A 189 23.01 -24.54 -10.66
C VAL A 189 21.85 -24.55 -9.68
N ALA A 190 21.65 -23.43 -8.99
CA ALA A 190 20.44 -23.17 -8.23
C ALA A 190 19.23 -23.44 -9.13
N ALA A 191 18.32 -24.27 -8.61
CA ALA A 191 17.09 -24.65 -9.27
C ALA A 191 16.43 -23.40 -9.89
N THR A 192 16.26 -23.42 -11.21
CA THR A 192 15.38 -22.49 -11.90
C THR A 192 13.98 -22.79 -11.39
N SER A 193 13.52 -22.02 -10.42
CA SER A 193 12.16 -22.07 -9.89
C SER A 193 11.19 -21.95 -11.06
N ALA A 194 10.16 -22.80 -11.08
CA ALA A 194 8.98 -22.55 -11.90
C ALA A 194 8.50 -21.09 -11.69
N PRO A 195 7.86 -20.44 -12.68
CA PRO A 195 7.27 -19.13 -12.46
C PRO A 195 6.36 -19.21 -11.23
N ALA A 196 6.63 -18.37 -10.23
CA ALA A 196 5.83 -18.34 -9.01
C ALA A 196 4.37 -18.13 -9.42
N SER A 197 3.52 -19.14 -9.17
CA SER A 197 2.11 -18.99 -9.46
C SER A 197 1.62 -17.80 -8.66
N TRP A 198 0.72 -16.97 -9.21
CA TRP A 198 0.23 -15.78 -8.49
C TRP A 198 -0.40 -16.14 -7.13
N ARG A 199 -0.76 -17.42 -6.93
CA ARG A 199 -1.27 -18.02 -5.69
C ARG A 199 -0.22 -18.12 -4.59
N ASP A 200 1.06 -18.24 -4.94
CA ASP A 200 2.16 -18.37 -3.97
C ASP A 200 2.67 -17.01 -3.48
N ARG A 201 2.01 -15.92 -3.87
CA ARG A 201 2.41 -14.57 -3.52
C ARG A 201 2.04 -14.26 -2.06
N PRO A 202 2.93 -13.60 -1.30
CA PRO A 202 2.67 -13.29 0.11
C PRO A 202 1.36 -12.52 0.30
N GLY A 203 0.52 -13.02 1.21
CA GLY A 203 -0.75 -12.39 1.57
C GLY A 203 -1.88 -12.58 0.55
N VAL A 204 -1.67 -13.25 -0.58
CA VAL A 204 -2.79 -13.63 -1.45
C VAL A 204 -3.56 -14.77 -0.80
N GLU A 205 -4.86 -14.59 -0.60
CA GLU A 205 -5.72 -15.63 -0.02
C GLU A 205 -6.69 -16.15 -1.09
N VAL A 206 -6.83 -17.47 -1.17
CA VAL A 206 -7.79 -18.14 -2.06
C VAL A 206 -8.69 -19.04 -1.22
N PRO A 207 -9.67 -18.48 -0.51
CA PRO A 207 -10.60 -19.27 0.29
C PRO A 207 -11.42 -20.23 -0.58
N SER A 208 -11.84 -21.37 -0.02
CA SER A 208 -12.59 -22.39 -0.77
C SER A 208 -13.96 -21.92 -1.28
N TRP A 209 -14.52 -20.87 -0.68
CA TRP A 209 -15.81 -20.28 -1.05
C TRP A 209 -15.70 -19.23 -2.17
N ILE A 210 -14.48 -18.80 -2.53
CA ILE A 210 -14.31 -17.79 -3.57
C ILE A 210 -14.44 -18.45 -4.96
N PRO A 211 -15.09 -17.80 -5.96
CA PRO A 211 -15.21 -18.36 -7.29
C PRO A 211 -13.84 -18.67 -7.93
N ALA A 212 -13.81 -19.68 -8.80
CA ALA A 212 -12.59 -20.03 -9.52
C ALA A 212 -12.07 -18.83 -10.32
N GLY A 213 -10.75 -18.59 -10.26
CA GLY A 213 -10.11 -17.44 -10.90
C GLY A 213 -10.17 -16.14 -10.09
N TYR A 214 -10.81 -16.15 -8.91
CA TYR A 214 -10.78 -15.05 -7.95
C TYR A 214 -9.85 -15.34 -6.78
N ALA A 215 -9.40 -14.27 -6.13
CA ALA A 215 -8.64 -14.29 -4.89
C ALA A 215 -8.91 -13.02 -4.07
N LEU A 216 -8.63 -13.07 -2.77
CA LEU A 216 -8.51 -11.89 -1.94
C LEU A 216 -7.08 -11.39 -2.07
N ILE A 217 -6.94 -10.25 -2.75
CA ILE A 217 -5.63 -9.64 -3.03
C ILE A 217 -5.39 -8.53 -2.03
N PRO A 218 -4.24 -8.54 -1.32
CA PRO A 218 -3.93 -7.47 -0.40
C PRO A 218 -3.78 -6.18 -1.19
N LEU A 219 -4.48 -5.12 -0.76
CA LEU A 219 -4.46 -3.80 -1.43
C LEU A 219 -3.05 -3.22 -1.52
N SER A 220 -2.16 -3.69 -0.64
CA SER A 220 -0.74 -3.35 -0.63
C SER A 220 0.04 -3.95 -1.81
N ALA A 221 -0.36 -5.10 -2.35
CA ALA A 221 0.30 -5.77 -3.47
C ALA A 221 -0.15 -5.26 -4.85
N ILE A 222 -1.13 -4.35 -4.89
CA ILE A 222 -1.65 -3.77 -6.13
C ILE A 222 -0.82 -2.53 -6.48
N ALA A 223 -0.11 -2.59 -7.60
CA ALA A 223 0.49 -1.45 -8.26
C ALA A 223 -0.64 -0.65 -8.92
N ASP A 224 -0.98 0.49 -8.33
CA ASP A 224 -1.98 1.41 -8.86
C ASP A 224 -1.25 2.73 -9.13
N ASP A 225 -0.70 2.83 -10.33
CA ASP A 225 0.23 3.86 -10.78
C ASP A 225 -0.45 5.09 -11.38
N GLY A 226 -1.77 5.22 -11.27
CA GLY A 226 -2.44 6.47 -11.69
C GLY A 226 -3.92 6.42 -11.99
N GLY A 227 -4.67 5.41 -11.55
CA GLY A 227 -6.08 5.30 -11.94
C GLY A 227 -6.98 6.38 -11.31
N ILE A 228 -7.07 6.40 -9.98
CA ILE A 228 -7.97 7.29 -9.23
C ILE A 228 -7.31 7.77 -7.96
N THR A 229 -7.16 9.10 -7.84
CA THR A 229 -6.45 9.75 -6.72
C THR A 229 -7.34 10.63 -5.85
N SER A 230 -8.59 10.89 -6.27
CA SER A 230 -9.54 11.68 -5.50
C SER A 230 -10.98 11.34 -5.84
N THR A 231 -11.90 11.71 -4.94
CA THR A 231 -13.35 11.58 -5.15
C THR A 231 -13.86 12.44 -6.31
N ALA A 232 -13.11 13.46 -6.76
CA ALA A 232 -13.46 14.26 -7.93
C ALA A 232 -13.45 13.43 -9.23
N ALA A 233 -12.64 12.39 -9.31
CA ALA A 233 -12.59 11.48 -10.46
C ALA A 233 -13.88 10.67 -10.66
N PHE A 234 -14.77 10.64 -9.66
CA PHE A 234 -16.08 9.99 -9.77
C PHE A 234 -17.10 10.88 -10.49
N ALA A 235 -16.82 12.17 -10.69
CA ALA A 235 -17.71 13.07 -11.43
C ALA A 235 -17.83 12.66 -12.91
N ASP A 236 -16.77 12.08 -13.47
CA ASP A 236 -16.71 11.58 -14.85
C ASP A 236 -17.15 10.11 -14.98
N ASN A 237 -17.67 9.50 -13.89
CA ASN A 237 -18.07 8.10 -13.92
C ASN A 237 -19.31 7.90 -14.82
N PRO A 238 -19.22 7.10 -15.90
CA PRO A 238 -20.32 6.88 -16.83
C PRO A 238 -21.55 6.23 -16.17
N ASN A 239 -21.37 5.53 -15.05
CA ASN A 239 -22.45 4.88 -14.31
C ASN A 239 -23.12 5.79 -13.26
N LYS A 240 -22.69 7.06 -13.11
CA LYS A 240 -23.31 8.13 -12.29
C LYS A 240 -23.80 7.74 -10.88
N HIS A 241 -23.32 6.64 -10.30
CA HIS A 241 -23.69 6.28 -8.94
C HIS A 241 -23.04 7.27 -7.97
N PRO A 242 -23.82 7.89 -7.06
CA PRO A 242 -23.25 8.77 -6.06
C PRO A 242 -22.15 8.07 -5.27
N VAL A 243 -21.05 8.78 -4.98
CA VAL A 243 -19.92 8.24 -4.18
C VAL A 243 -20.39 7.66 -2.85
N ALA A 244 -21.40 8.26 -2.23
CA ALA A 244 -22.01 7.76 -0.99
C ALA A 244 -22.59 6.34 -1.14
N ASP A 245 -23.19 6.02 -2.28
CA ASP A 245 -23.78 4.70 -2.55
C ASP A 245 -22.69 3.67 -2.85
N LEU A 246 -21.63 4.09 -3.55
CA LEU A 246 -20.47 3.23 -3.79
C LEU A 246 -19.71 2.91 -2.49
N ARG A 247 -19.57 3.89 -1.57
CA ARG A 247 -19.04 3.65 -0.21
C ARG A 247 -19.92 2.70 0.58
N TRP A 248 -21.24 2.85 0.48
CA TRP A 248 -22.16 1.90 1.09
C TRP A 248 -21.93 0.49 0.54
N ALA A 249 -21.81 0.33 -0.77
CA ALA A 249 -21.60 -0.96 -1.41
C ALA A 249 -20.27 -1.62 -0.97
N VAL A 250 -19.21 -0.83 -0.82
CA VAL A 250 -17.92 -1.30 -0.30
C VAL A 250 -18.05 -1.83 1.13
N ASN A 251 -18.75 -1.16 2.02
CA ASN A 251 -18.96 -1.66 3.38
C ASN A 251 -19.87 -2.90 3.40
N ALA A 252 -20.94 -2.88 2.59
CA ALA A 252 -21.87 -4.00 2.47
C ALA A 252 -21.21 -5.28 1.93
N LEU A 253 -20.11 -5.14 1.17
CA LEU A 253 -19.32 -6.28 0.71
C LEU A 253 -18.82 -7.11 1.89
N ASP A 254 -18.21 -6.49 2.90
CA ASP A 254 -17.65 -7.19 4.05
C ASP A 254 -18.69 -7.54 5.11
N ASP A 255 -19.67 -6.65 5.33
CA ASP A 255 -20.67 -6.85 6.37
C ASP A 255 -21.71 -7.91 6.00
N VAL A 256 -21.98 -8.09 4.70
CA VAL A 256 -23.11 -8.89 4.21
C VAL A 256 -22.71 -9.87 3.11
N VAL A 257 -22.05 -9.40 2.04
CA VAL A 257 -21.83 -10.22 0.85
C VAL A 257 -20.81 -11.33 1.10
N ILE A 258 -19.63 -11.03 1.65
CA ILE A 258 -18.60 -12.03 1.98
C ILE A 258 -19.16 -13.05 2.99
N PRO A 259 -19.79 -12.65 4.12
CA PRO A 259 -20.44 -13.61 5.02
C PRO A 259 -21.52 -14.47 4.36
N ALA A 260 -22.23 -13.96 3.34
CA ALA A 260 -23.18 -14.76 2.56
C ALA A 260 -22.45 -15.79 1.69
N MET A 261 -21.36 -15.40 1.03
CA MET A 261 -20.53 -16.31 0.23
C MET A 261 -19.92 -17.44 1.05
N GLU A 262 -19.52 -17.14 2.28
CA GLU A 262 -18.96 -18.16 3.19
C GLU A 262 -19.98 -19.20 3.65
N ARG A 263 -21.27 -18.84 3.73
CA ARG A 263 -22.27 -19.60 4.49
C ARG A 263 -23.43 -20.14 3.66
N LYS A 264 -23.57 -19.72 2.41
CA LYS A 264 -24.72 -20.04 1.56
C LYS A 264 -24.24 -20.75 0.30
N ASP A 265 -24.93 -21.83 -0.04
CA ASP A 265 -24.64 -22.59 -1.27
C ASP A 265 -24.99 -21.77 -2.53
N ASP A 266 -26.03 -20.93 -2.46
CA ASP A 266 -26.37 -19.92 -3.47
C ASP A 266 -26.41 -18.52 -2.84
N PRO A 267 -25.27 -17.80 -2.81
CA PRO A 267 -25.18 -16.46 -2.24
C PRO A 267 -26.03 -15.45 -3.00
N LEU A 268 -26.12 -15.55 -4.33
CA LEU A 268 -26.81 -14.54 -5.13
C LEU A 268 -28.33 -14.58 -4.89
N ASP A 269 -28.95 -15.77 -4.94
CA ASP A 269 -30.38 -15.93 -4.63
C ASP A 269 -30.71 -15.50 -3.19
N TYR A 270 -29.81 -15.79 -2.24
CA TYR A 270 -29.96 -15.30 -0.87
C TYR A 270 -29.95 -13.76 -0.79
N LEU A 271 -28.99 -13.11 -1.46
CA LEU A 271 -28.85 -11.65 -1.44
C LEU A 271 -30.00 -10.96 -2.15
N GLU A 272 -30.53 -11.51 -3.25
CA GLU A 272 -31.70 -10.97 -3.95
C GLU A 272 -32.97 -11.03 -3.09
N ARG A 273 -33.22 -12.16 -2.41
CA ARG A 273 -34.35 -12.26 -1.48
C ARG A 273 -34.21 -11.30 -0.31
N ARG A 274 -32.98 -11.11 0.19
CA ARG A 274 -32.70 -10.15 1.27
C ARG A 274 -32.90 -8.71 0.82
N ASP A 275 -32.46 -8.36 -0.40
CA ASP A 275 -32.73 -7.05 -0.99
C ASP A 275 -34.23 -6.79 -1.11
N ALA A 276 -35.01 -7.77 -1.59
CA ALA A 276 -36.46 -7.66 -1.69
C ALA A 276 -37.13 -7.48 -0.30
N ALA A 277 -36.66 -8.21 0.71
CA ALA A 277 -37.18 -8.10 2.08
C ALA A 277 -36.83 -6.77 2.76
N GLU A 278 -35.64 -6.22 2.47
CA GLU A 278 -35.18 -4.93 3.04
C GLU A 278 -35.53 -3.72 2.15
N GLY A 279 -36.20 -3.92 1.02
CA GLY A 279 -36.56 -2.85 0.08
C GLY A 279 -35.36 -2.20 -0.62
N ARG A 280 -34.26 -2.93 -0.81
CA ARG A 280 -33.02 -2.45 -1.41
C ARG A 280 -33.00 -2.62 -2.93
N SER A 281 -32.43 -1.65 -3.63
CA SER A 281 -32.28 -1.68 -5.09
C SER A 281 -31.14 -0.78 -5.58
N GLY A 282 -30.76 -0.92 -6.85
CA GLY A 282 -29.74 -0.10 -7.50
C GLY A 282 -28.36 -0.25 -6.86
N ALA A 283 -27.62 0.85 -6.70
CA ALA A 283 -26.29 0.84 -6.08
C ALA A 283 -26.30 0.49 -4.59
N ARG A 284 -27.48 0.47 -3.94
CA ARG A 284 -27.66 0.04 -2.56
C ARG A 284 -28.25 -1.37 -2.40
N SER A 285 -28.13 -2.20 -3.43
CA SER A 285 -28.51 -3.61 -3.41
C SER A 285 -27.30 -4.50 -3.09
N TYR A 286 -27.47 -5.46 -2.20
CA TYR A 286 -26.44 -6.46 -1.90
C TYR A 286 -26.15 -7.36 -3.11
N ALA A 287 -27.18 -7.76 -3.86
CA ALA A 287 -27.02 -8.54 -5.08
C ALA A 287 -26.23 -7.75 -6.15
N GLN A 288 -26.48 -6.45 -6.27
CA GLN A 288 -25.70 -5.58 -7.15
C GLN A 288 -24.25 -5.43 -6.67
N THR A 289 -24.02 -5.32 -5.36
CA THR A 289 -22.67 -5.34 -4.78
C THR A 289 -21.96 -6.65 -5.12
N TYR A 290 -22.60 -7.80 -4.94
CA TYR A 290 -22.05 -9.10 -5.31
C TYR A 290 -21.63 -9.12 -6.79
N ARG A 291 -22.52 -8.73 -7.71
CA ARG A 291 -22.21 -8.67 -9.15
C ARG A 291 -21.07 -7.70 -9.45
N GLY A 292 -21.00 -6.58 -8.74
CA GLY A 292 -19.94 -5.60 -8.90
C GLY A 292 -18.54 -6.09 -8.51
N PHE A 293 -18.44 -7.07 -7.61
CA PHE A 293 -17.16 -7.62 -7.14
C PHE A 293 -16.84 -9.03 -7.66
N PHE A 294 -17.85 -9.80 -8.05
CA PHE A 294 -17.72 -11.20 -8.47
C PHE A 294 -18.35 -11.52 -9.84
N GLY A 295 -19.00 -10.55 -10.48
CA GLY A 295 -19.55 -10.69 -11.83
C GLY A 295 -18.58 -10.23 -12.92
N ASP A 296 -19.13 -9.93 -14.10
CA ASP A 296 -18.35 -9.59 -15.29
C ASP A 296 -17.51 -8.32 -15.12
N ASP A 297 -18.06 -7.33 -14.42
CA ASP A 297 -17.43 -6.04 -14.13
C ASP A 297 -16.55 -6.06 -12.88
N ALA A 298 -16.20 -7.23 -12.35
CA ALA A 298 -15.37 -7.36 -11.16
C ALA A 298 -14.03 -6.63 -11.26
N VAL A 299 -13.42 -6.35 -10.10
CA VAL A 299 -12.02 -5.93 -10.03
C VAL A 299 -11.18 -7.00 -10.73
N ALA A 300 -10.39 -6.59 -11.71
CA ALA A 300 -9.58 -7.50 -12.50
C ALA A 300 -8.13 -7.07 -12.46
N LEU A 301 -7.24 -8.01 -12.16
CA LEU A 301 -5.83 -7.75 -11.93
C LEU A 301 -4.97 -8.66 -12.80
N SER A 302 -3.87 -8.11 -13.32
CA SER A 302 -2.86 -8.87 -14.07
C SER A 302 -1.59 -9.01 -13.23
N PRO A 303 -1.03 -10.22 -13.04
CA PRO A 303 0.19 -10.39 -12.28
C PRO A 303 1.39 -9.76 -13.00
N LEU A 304 2.19 -8.96 -12.29
CA LEU A 304 3.44 -8.39 -12.78
C LEU A 304 4.65 -9.28 -12.41
N PRO A 305 5.77 -9.21 -13.18
CA PRO A 305 6.98 -9.99 -12.90
C PRO A 305 7.64 -9.71 -11.54
N ASP A 306 7.43 -8.51 -10.98
CA ASP A 306 7.98 -8.09 -9.69
C ASP A 306 7.19 -8.61 -8.47
N GLY A 307 6.14 -9.41 -8.72
CA GLY A 307 5.28 -9.98 -7.69
C GLY A 307 4.08 -9.11 -7.31
N THR A 308 3.95 -7.90 -7.87
CA THR A 308 2.78 -7.03 -7.67
C THR A 308 1.70 -7.30 -8.72
N PHE A 309 0.56 -6.62 -8.61
CA PHE A 309 -0.56 -6.75 -9.54
C PHE A 309 -0.87 -5.41 -10.19
N ASP A 310 -0.98 -5.41 -11.52
CA ASP A 310 -1.49 -4.28 -12.29
C ASP A 310 -3.02 -4.32 -12.35
N VAL A 311 -3.66 -3.15 -12.39
CA VAL A 311 -5.11 -3.02 -12.40
C VAL A 311 -5.64 -3.00 -13.83
N THR A 312 -6.34 -4.06 -14.22
CA THR A 312 -7.01 -4.11 -15.53
C THR A 312 -8.43 -3.55 -15.49
N ASN A 313 -9.12 -3.70 -14.35
CA ASN A 313 -10.44 -3.11 -14.11
C ASN A 313 -10.67 -2.87 -12.62
N GLY A 314 -11.53 -1.90 -12.29
CA GLY A 314 -12.04 -1.70 -10.94
C GLY A 314 -11.32 -0.66 -10.08
N TYR A 315 -10.59 0.29 -10.70
CA TYR A 315 -9.91 1.38 -10.01
C TYR A 315 -10.78 2.11 -8.95
N HIS A 316 -12.04 2.43 -9.28
CA HIS A 316 -12.98 3.05 -8.33
C HIS A 316 -13.19 2.19 -7.07
N ARG A 317 -13.30 0.87 -7.22
CA ARG A 317 -13.55 -0.04 -6.10
C ARG A 317 -12.30 -0.20 -5.24
N ILE A 318 -11.13 -0.29 -5.87
CA ILE A 318 -9.83 -0.32 -5.18
C ILE A 318 -9.63 0.96 -4.38
N PHE A 319 -9.88 2.12 -4.99
CA PHE A 319 -9.79 3.43 -4.31
C PHE A 319 -10.71 3.48 -3.08
N LEU A 320 -11.98 3.12 -3.24
CA LEU A 320 -12.94 3.16 -2.12
C LEU A 320 -12.62 2.14 -1.03
N ARG A 321 -12.10 0.96 -1.36
CA ARG A 321 -11.64 -0.01 -0.35
C ARG A 321 -10.45 0.52 0.44
N ARG A 322 -9.49 1.18 -0.22
CA ARG A 322 -8.36 1.84 0.45
C ARG A 322 -8.83 2.99 1.34
N GLU A 323 -9.76 3.81 0.86
CA GLU A 323 -10.35 4.89 1.65
C GLU A 323 -11.09 4.37 2.89
N ALA A 324 -11.76 3.23 2.77
CA ALA A 324 -12.43 2.56 3.88
C ALA A 324 -11.49 1.72 4.78
N HIS A 325 -10.17 1.79 4.56
CA HIS A 325 -9.14 1.10 5.34
C HIS A 325 -9.29 -0.42 5.40
N PHE A 326 -9.77 -1.03 4.32
CA PHE A 326 -9.74 -2.48 4.18
C PHE A 326 -8.38 -2.97 3.72
N ASP A 327 -8.00 -4.19 4.11
CA ASP A 327 -6.69 -4.77 3.76
C ASP A 327 -6.70 -5.49 2.40
N TYR A 328 -7.87 -6.00 1.99
CA TYR A 328 -8.02 -6.87 0.82
C TYR A 328 -9.09 -6.39 -0.15
N VAL A 329 -8.98 -6.83 -1.40
CA VAL A 329 -10.04 -6.72 -2.40
C VAL A 329 -10.24 -8.06 -3.10
N PRO A 330 -11.50 -8.54 -3.22
CA PRO A 330 -11.79 -9.65 -4.12
C PRO A 330 -11.52 -9.22 -5.56
N ALA A 331 -10.66 -9.97 -6.25
CA ALA A 331 -10.29 -9.67 -7.62
C ALA A 331 -10.18 -10.93 -8.47
N ARG A 332 -10.57 -10.80 -9.73
CA ARG A 332 -10.33 -11.79 -10.79
C ARG A 332 -8.92 -11.64 -11.31
N ILE A 333 -8.16 -12.72 -11.35
CA ILE A 333 -6.80 -12.72 -11.88
C ILE A 333 -6.82 -13.07 -13.37
N ILE A 334 -6.27 -12.21 -14.21
CA ILE A 334 -6.19 -12.38 -15.67
C ILE A 334 -4.75 -12.68 -16.07
N GLY A 335 -4.55 -13.61 -17.01
CA GLY A 335 -3.23 -13.87 -17.61
C GLY A 335 -2.25 -14.66 -16.74
N GLY A 336 -2.77 -15.47 -15.80
CA GLY A 336 -1.99 -16.38 -14.96
C GLY A 336 -2.20 -17.85 -15.27
#